data_AF-A0A242CHM3-F1
#
_entry.id   AF-A0A242CHM3-F1
#
_cell.length_a   1.000
_cell.length_b   1.000
_cell.length_c   1.000
_cell.angle_alpha   90.00
_cell.angle_beta   90.00
_cell.angle_gamma   90.00
#
_symmetry.space_group_name_H-M   'P 1'
#
loop_
_entity.id
_entity.type
_entity.pdbx_description
1 polymer ?
#
loop_
_entity_poly.entity_id
_entity_poly.type
_entity_poly.pdbx_seq_one_letter_code
_entity_poly.pdbx_strand_id
1 'polypeptide(L)'
;MEKVLNRISSLLLLLTIAGSYLMWIVGIDTKVTAFIYTNSLYFLIIVIGLVLLLNVNRLEKSDWAMIGLALFFGVFYTLTSSMRHSNRFINATIPIIILLVLCFKICQFDRIDKGILFSISIVSLFATLYRLSVELPKLDMIDKNNNKLAYIWINTNTIGAALLFSILMVVILIQATPIGYYKIIVVPIYIAGLASMWIIESKTSFLVLILFIVINTSIPKKILQKNKWWVLLFLLIFLIMPSIFYYCANSSDLNLFTERERIWNEFFGKWLSSNQNIWIGMTPFVASWKPLGTHNSFLNILGNFGILGYILITGYFSYYFVRFVFSKKLYTKFQVGLLLAFLVIFVHSFMEDTLTAYHWMPILYSFIGISLQCPDDNSSKALKKK
;
A
#
# COMPACT_ATOMS: atom_id res chain seq x y z
N MET A 1 22.86 23.50 0.47
CA MET A 1 21.41 23.75 0.55
C MET A 1 20.60 22.52 0.14
N GLU A 2 20.83 21.95 -1.03
CA GLU A 2 20.12 20.76 -1.53
C GLU A 2 20.02 19.55 -0.59
N LYS A 3 21.13 19.16 0.07
CA LYS A 3 21.13 18.04 1.03
C LYS A 3 20.21 18.32 2.23
N VAL A 4 20.11 19.58 2.66
CA VAL A 4 19.22 20.01 3.75
C VAL A 4 17.76 19.95 3.30
N LEU A 5 17.46 20.48 2.11
CA LEU A 5 16.10 20.43 1.54
C LEU A 5 15.61 18.98 1.36
N ASN A 6 16.50 18.09 0.89
CA ASN A 6 16.20 16.66 0.80
C ASN A 6 15.90 16.05 2.17
N ARG A 7 16.69 16.36 3.21
CA ARG A 7 16.47 15.87 4.57
C ARG A 7 15.14 16.36 5.14
N ILE A 8 14.80 17.63 4.96
CA ILE A 8 13.51 18.18 5.41
C ILE A 8 12.39 17.43 4.71
N SER A 9 12.51 17.22 3.40
CA SER A 9 11.52 16.48 2.60
C SER A 9 11.36 15.03 3.05
N SER A 10 12.46 14.32 3.34
CA SER A 10 12.41 12.93 3.78
C SER A 10 11.80 12.82 5.18
N LEU A 11 12.11 13.75 6.08
CA LEU A 11 11.50 13.82 7.41
C LEU A 11 10.00 14.10 7.34
N LEU A 12 9.54 14.96 6.43
CA LEU A 12 8.10 15.18 6.21
C LEU A 12 7.40 13.90 5.75
N LEU A 13 8.00 13.15 4.83
CA LEU A 13 7.44 11.87 4.37
C LEU A 13 7.47 10.81 5.49
N LEU A 14 8.56 10.71 6.24
CA LEU A 14 8.67 9.83 7.40
C LEU A 14 7.64 10.17 8.49
N LEU A 15 7.34 11.45 8.69
CA LEU A 15 6.29 11.90 9.61
C LEU A 15 4.91 11.39 9.19
N THR A 16 4.59 11.40 7.88
CA THR A 16 3.32 10.84 7.39
C THR A 16 3.24 9.33 7.62
N ILE A 17 4.34 8.59 7.43
CA ILE A 17 4.41 7.14 7.73
C ILE A 17 4.20 6.90 9.24
N ALA A 18 4.87 7.68 10.10
CA ALA A 18 4.71 7.58 11.54
C ALA A 18 3.28 7.89 11.99
N GLY A 19 2.67 8.95 11.44
CA GLY A 19 1.26 9.30 11.70
C GLY A 19 0.29 8.19 11.27
N SER A 20 0.54 7.57 10.12
CA SER A 20 -0.22 6.40 9.67
C SER A 20 -0.15 5.24 10.65
N TYR A 21 1.04 4.85 11.09
CA TYR A 21 1.19 3.78 12.09
C TYR A 21 0.58 4.16 13.44
N LEU A 22 0.76 5.40 13.89
CA LEU A 22 0.24 5.88 15.17
C LEU A 22 -1.28 5.70 15.28
N MET A 23 -2.04 6.01 14.22
CA MET A 23 -3.50 5.81 14.21
C MET A 23 -3.90 4.37 14.50
N TRP A 24 -3.17 3.41 13.94
CA TRP A 24 -3.49 1.98 14.08
C TRP A 24 -3.00 1.38 15.38
N ILE A 25 -1.83 1.84 15.84
CA ILE A 25 -1.29 1.44 17.13
C ILE A 25 -2.18 1.95 18.26
N VAL A 26 -2.72 3.17 18.18
CA VAL A 26 -3.46 3.80 19.30
C VAL A 26 -4.96 3.50 19.26
N GLY A 27 -5.58 3.32 18.09
CA GLY A 27 -7.04 3.38 18.00
C GLY A 27 -7.47 4.64 17.27
N ILE A 28 -8.61 4.63 16.58
CA ILE A 28 -9.19 5.83 15.97
C ILE A 28 -10.11 6.61 16.91
N ASP A 29 -10.30 6.13 18.15
CA ASP A 29 -11.28 6.68 19.10
C ASP A 29 -10.72 7.81 19.96
N THR A 30 -9.40 8.05 19.93
CA THR A 30 -8.80 9.16 20.68
C THR A 30 -8.93 10.47 19.92
N LYS A 31 -9.04 11.61 20.63
CA LYS A 31 -9.15 12.94 19.99
C LYS A 31 -8.06 13.21 18.96
N VAL A 32 -6.82 12.82 19.27
CA VAL A 32 -5.65 13.06 18.39
C VAL A 32 -5.73 12.18 17.16
N THR A 33 -5.93 10.87 17.31
CA THR A 33 -5.96 9.95 16.17
C THR A 33 -7.21 10.06 15.32
N ALA A 34 -8.37 10.37 15.91
CA ALA A 34 -9.59 10.72 15.19
C ALA A 34 -9.39 11.96 14.31
N PHE A 35 -8.69 12.97 14.84
CA PHE A 35 -8.34 14.18 14.09
C PHE A 35 -7.39 13.87 12.93
N ILE A 36 -6.36 13.05 13.15
CA ILE A 36 -5.44 12.61 12.08
C ILE A 36 -6.21 11.81 11.02
N TYR A 37 -7.07 10.88 11.42
CA TYR A 37 -7.85 10.03 10.52
C TYR A 37 -8.75 10.86 9.62
N THR A 38 -9.55 11.76 10.21
CA THR A 38 -10.52 12.61 9.52
C THR A 38 -9.85 13.61 8.57
N ASN A 39 -8.65 14.10 8.94
CA ASN A 39 -7.93 15.11 8.16
C ASN A 39 -6.76 14.54 7.34
N SER A 40 -6.66 13.22 7.21
CA SER A 40 -5.57 12.53 6.53
C SER A 40 -5.30 13.06 5.12
N LEU A 41 -6.35 13.30 4.32
CA LEU A 41 -6.22 13.93 3.00
C LEU A 41 -5.52 15.30 3.07
N TYR A 42 -5.92 16.17 4.00
CA TYR A 42 -5.36 17.51 4.11
C TYR A 42 -3.90 17.50 4.51
N PHE A 43 -3.53 16.63 5.47
CA PHE A 43 -2.14 16.44 5.83
C PHE A 43 -1.30 15.97 4.64
N LEU A 44 -1.83 15.05 3.83
CA LEU A 44 -1.15 14.59 2.62
C LEU A 44 -1.00 15.72 1.60
N ILE A 45 -2.03 16.52 1.35
CA ILE A 45 -1.96 17.67 0.43
C ILE A 45 -0.86 18.63 0.88
N ILE A 46 -0.83 18.99 2.17
CA ILE A 46 0.17 19.91 2.73
C ILE A 46 1.58 19.34 2.57
N VAL A 47 1.80 18.09 2.98
CA VAL A 47 3.12 17.45 2.89
C VAL A 47 3.57 17.29 1.44
N ILE A 48 2.70 16.84 0.55
CA ILE A 48 2.99 16.71 -0.88
C ILE A 48 3.36 18.06 -1.47
N GLY A 49 2.57 19.11 -1.22
CA GLY A 49 2.84 20.46 -1.70
C GLY A 49 4.19 20.99 -1.22
N LEU A 50 4.50 20.81 0.07
CA LEU A 50 5.79 21.20 0.64
C LEU A 50 6.95 20.41 0.02
N VAL A 51 6.85 19.09 -0.08
CA VAL A 51 7.91 18.25 -0.65
C VAL A 51 8.18 18.59 -2.12
N LEU A 52 7.13 18.79 -2.93
CA LEU A 52 7.27 19.20 -4.33
C LEU A 52 7.90 20.59 -4.45
N LEU A 53 7.48 21.54 -3.62
CA LEU A 53 8.06 22.90 -3.61
C LEU A 53 9.54 22.88 -3.22
N LEU A 54 9.91 22.13 -2.18
CA LEU A 54 11.29 22.00 -1.72
C LEU A 54 12.20 21.30 -2.74
N ASN A 55 11.64 20.50 -3.66
CA ASN A 55 12.37 19.74 -4.67
C ASN A 55 12.06 20.18 -6.11
N VAL A 56 11.48 21.37 -6.32
CA VAL A 56 11.04 21.84 -7.65
C VAL A 56 12.17 21.83 -8.68
N ASN A 57 13.40 22.15 -8.24
CA ASN A 57 14.59 22.18 -9.10
C ASN A 57 15.10 20.78 -9.51
N ARG A 58 14.57 19.71 -8.91
CA ARG A 58 14.97 18.32 -9.17
C ARG A 58 13.96 17.56 -10.03
N LEU A 59 12.82 18.18 -10.34
CA LEU A 59 11.77 17.55 -11.13
C LEU A 59 12.21 17.43 -12.59
N GLU A 60 12.16 16.22 -13.13
CA GLU A 60 12.38 15.97 -14.55
C GLU A 60 11.15 16.39 -15.36
N LYS A 61 11.30 16.55 -16.69
CA LYS A 61 10.16 16.81 -17.59
C LYS A 61 9.03 15.79 -17.42
N SER A 62 9.39 14.52 -17.21
CA SER A 62 8.40 13.46 -16.99
C SER A 62 7.67 13.61 -15.65
N ASP A 63 8.30 14.20 -14.63
CA ASP A 63 7.67 14.44 -13.34
C ASP A 63 6.64 15.57 -13.43
N TRP A 64 6.98 16.64 -14.15
CA TRP A 64 6.04 17.72 -14.46
C TRP A 64 4.81 17.23 -15.25
N ALA A 65 5.00 16.32 -16.20
CA ALA A 65 3.90 15.69 -16.92
C ALA A 65 2.98 14.89 -15.96
N MET A 66 3.55 14.16 -14.99
CA MET A 66 2.77 13.43 -13.99
C MET A 66 2.02 14.37 -13.03
N ILE A 67 2.63 15.49 -12.63
CA ILE A 67 1.96 16.53 -11.83
C ILE A 67 0.78 17.11 -12.61
N GLY A 68 1.00 17.50 -13.87
CA GLY A 68 -0.05 18.03 -14.74
C GLY A 68 -1.19 17.03 -14.93
N LEU A 69 -0.87 15.75 -15.13
CA LEU A 69 -1.85 14.67 -15.25
C LEU A 69 -2.66 14.49 -13.96
N ALA A 70 -2.01 14.47 -12.79
CA ALA A 70 -2.68 14.38 -11.50
C ALA A 70 -3.63 15.55 -11.27
N LEU A 71 -3.20 16.79 -11.58
CA LEU A 71 -4.05 17.98 -11.45
C LEU A 71 -5.23 17.95 -12.41
N PHE A 72 -4.99 17.61 -13.69
CA PHE A 72 -6.03 17.47 -14.71
C PHE A 72 -7.11 16.49 -14.26
N PHE A 73 -6.72 15.31 -13.80
CA PHE A 73 -7.69 14.31 -13.34
C PHE A 73 -8.37 14.68 -12.02
N GLY A 74 -7.68 15.39 -11.12
CA GLY A 74 -8.31 15.95 -9.94
C GLY A 74 -9.43 16.95 -10.29
N VAL A 75 -9.19 17.82 -11.27
CA VAL A 75 -10.20 18.75 -11.79
C VAL A 75 -11.32 17.97 -12.49
N PHE A 76 -10.99 17.05 -13.40
CA PHE A 76 -11.96 16.23 -14.12
C PHE A 76 -12.93 15.48 -13.18
N TYR A 77 -12.40 14.81 -12.16
CA TYR A 77 -13.24 14.10 -11.18
C TYR A 77 -14.04 15.05 -10.28
N THR A 78 -13.53 16.25 -10.03
CA THR A 78 -14.28 17.28 -9.32
C THR A 78 -15.45 17.82 -10.15
N LEU A 79 -15.24 18.06 -11.44
CA LEU A 79 -16.28 18.52 -12.36
C LEU A 79 -17.37 17.46 -12.60
N THR A 80 -17.00 16.17 -12.56
CA THR A 80 -17.94 15.04 -12.71
C THR A 80 -18.53 14.57 -11.38
N SER A 81 -18.30 15.28 -10.27
CA SER A 81 -18.69 14.84 -8.92
C SER A 81 -20.20 14.71 -8.76
N SER A 82 -21.00 15.56 -9.41
CA SER A 82 -22.46 15.50 -9.37
C SER A 82 -23.00 14.23 -10.04
N MET A 83 -22.39 13.81 -11.14
CA MET A 83 -22.77 12.60 -11.88
C MET A 83 -22.50 11.33 -11.09
N ARG A 84 -21.42 11.33 -10.29
CA ARG A 84 -20.97 10.18 -9.50
C ARG A 84 -21.39 10.24 -8.05
N HIS A 85 -22.15 11.27 -7.64
CA HIS A 85 -22.46 11.57 -6.23
C HIS A 85 -21.25 11.41 -5.29
N SER A 86 -20.07 11.78 -5.79
CA SER A 86 -18.81 11.63 -5.06
C SER A 86 -18.54 12.89 -4.25
N ASN A 87 -17.54 12.81 -3.38
CA ASN A 87 -17.10 13.94 -2.58
C ASN A 87 -15.62 14.28 -2.90
N ARG A 88 -15.16 15.41 -2.35
CA ARG A 88 -13.76 15.86 -2.49
C ARG A 88 -12.73 14.81 -2.06
N PHE A 89 -13.06 13.98 -1.07
CA PHE A 89 -12.16 12.94 -0.60
C PHE A 89 -12.01 11.84 -1.64
N ILE A 90 -13.06 11.44 -2.33
CA ILE A 90 -12.94 10.47 -3.42
C ILE A 90 -12.22 11.12 -4.60
N ASN A 91 -12.59 12.34 -4.98
CA ASN A 91 -12.04 12.97 -6.18
C ASN A 91 -10.52 13.21 -6.12
N ALA A 92 -9.96 13.39 -4.91
CA ALA A 92 -8.53 13.59 -4.69
C ALA A 92 -7.70 12.29 -4.65
N THR A 93 -8.31 11.10 -4.64
CA THR A 93 -7.58 9.85 -4.35
C THR A 93 -6.51 9.55 -5.39
N ILE A 94 -6.85 9.51 -6.69
CA ILE A 94 -5.87 9.23 -7.74
C ILE A 94 -4.77 10.30 -7.81
N PRO A 95 -5.09 11.62 -7.80
CA PRO A 95 -4.06 12.66 -7.73
C PRO A 95 -3.09 12.47 -6.56
N ILE A 96 -3.60 12.18 -5.37
CA ILE A 96 -2.76 11.98 -4.18
C ILE A 96 -1.86 10.75 -4.33
N ILE A 97 -2.36 9.64 -4.87
CA ILE A 97 -1.53 8.46 -5.14
C ILE A 97 -0.36 8.80 -6.06
N ILE A 98 -0.64 9.46 -7.19
CA ILE A 98 0.38 9.84 -8.18
C ILE A 98 1.42 10.75 -7.54
N LEU A 99 0.98 11.82 -6.89
CA LEU A 99 1.88 12.82 -6.31
C LEU A 99 2.66 12.28 -5.12
N LEU A 100 2.07 11.42 -4.29
CA LEU A 100 2.75 10.82 -3.14
C LEU A 100 3.87 9.87 -3.59
N VAL A 101 3.59 9.00 -4.57
CA VAL A 101 4.62 8.12 -5.16
C VAL A 101 5.74 8.96 -5.78
N LEU A 102 5.40 10.07 -6.45
CA LEU A 102 6.38 11.01 -6.98
C LEU A 102 7.25 11.63 -5.88
N CYS A 103 6.65 12.10 -4.78
CA CYS A 103 7.37 12.64 -3.62
C CYS A 103 8.40 11.65 -3.05
N PHE A 104 7.99 10.39 -2.87
CA PHE A 104 8.91 9.33 -2.43
C PHE A 104 10.00 9.02 -3.45
N LYS A 105 9.71 9.09 -4.76
CA LYS A 105 10.70 8.87 -5.83
C LYS A 105 11.78 9.97 -5.85
N ILE A 106 11.38 11.24 -5.73
CA ILE A 106 12.31 12.37 -5.87
C ILE A 106 13.15 12.60 -4.62
N CYS A 107 12.63 12.27 -3.44
CA CYS A 107 13.32 12.43 -2.18
C CYS A 107 14.21 11.22 -1.90
N GLN A 108 15.54 11.37 -2.02
CA GLN A 108 16.47 10.26 -1.85
C GLN A 108 16.59 9.86 -0.37
N PHE A 109 16.32 8.59 -0.05
CA PHE A 109 16.41 8.06 1.32
C PHE A 109 17.81 7.53 1.58
N ASP A 110 18.58 8.26 2.38
CA ASP A 110 19.93 7.86 2.75
C ASP A 110 19.91 6.87 3.94
N ARG A 111 21.10 6.56 4.48
CA ARG A 111 21.24 5.64 5.60
C ARG A 111 20.51 6.12 6.86
N ILE A 112 20.46 7.42 7.10
CA ILE A 112 19.78 7.99 8.28
C ILE A 112 18.27 7.87 8.08
N ASP A 113 17.74 8.20 6.90
CA ASP A 113 16.30 8.05 6.61
C ASP A 113 15.84 6.60 6.74
N LYS A 114 16.64 5.67 6.20
CA LYS A 114 16.39 4.22 6.33
C LYS A 114 16.44 3.76 7.80
N GLY A 115 17.32 4.34 8.61
CA GLY A 115 17.38 4.11 10.05
C GLY A 115 16.13 4.59 10.78
N ILE A 116 15.65 5.81 10.47
CA ILE A 116 14.42 6.35 11.03
C ILE A 116 13.21 5.54 10.59
N LEU A 117 13.12 5.16 9.31
CA LEU A 117 12.06 4.30 8.79
C LEU A 117 12.04 2.93 9.50
N PHE A 118 13.22 2.35 9.75
CA PHE A 118 13.35 1.14 10.54
C PHE A 118 12.81 1.34 11.97
N SER A 119 13.22 2.42 12.64
CA SER A 119 12.75 2.76 13.98
C SER A 119 11.22 2.95 14.04
N ILE A 120 10.62 3.68 13.10
CA ILE A 120 9.16 3.85 13.03
C ILE A 120 8.48 2.49 12.88
N SER A 121 8.96 1.66 11.94
CA SER A 121 8.32 0.39 11.62
C SER A 121 8.48 -0.64 12.74
N ILE A 122 9.64 -0.70 13.39
CA ILE A 122 9.91 -1.65 14.47
C ILE A 122 9.17 -1.24 15.76
N VAL A 123 9.09 0.06 16.07
CA VAL A 123 8.28 0.57 17.19
C VAL A 123 6.81 0.26 16.93
N SER A 124 6.32 0.46 15.70
CA SER A 124 4.95 0.08 15.35
C SER A 124 4.70 -1.42 15.54
N LEU A 125 5.62 -2.27 15.09
CA LEU A 125 5.49 -3.71 15.24
C LEU A 125 5.41 -4.10 16.72
N PHE A 126 6.41 -3.71 17.53
CA PHE A 126 6.46 -4.08 18.94
C PHE A 126 5.33 -3.46 19.75
N ALA A 127 4.93 -2.22 19.49
CA ALA A 127 3.80 -1.60 20.17
C ALA A 127 2.49 -2.37 19.87
N THR A 128 2.29 -2.79 18.61
CA THR A 128 1.10 -3.58 18.24
C THR A 128 1.14 -4.96 18.89
N LEU A 129 2.29 -5.64 18.88
CA LEU A 129 2.47 -6.94 19.56
C LEU A 129 2.24 -6.84 21.07
N TYR A 130 2.75 -5.77 21.70
CA TYR A 130 2.55 -5.52 23.12
C TYR A 130 1.07 -5.30 23.43
N ARG A 131 0.37 -4.44 22.67
CA ARG A 131 -1.08 -4.25 22.83
C ARG A 131 -1.85 -5.55 22.69
N LEU A 132 -1.54 -6.35 21.67
CA LEU A 132 -2.14 -7.69 21.53
C LEU A 132 -1.92 -8.54 22.77
N SER A 133 -0.72 -8.55 23.35
CA SER A 133 -0.43 -9.34 24.55
C SER A 133 -1.20 -8.90 25.80
N VAL A 134 -1.61 -7.63 25.86
CA VAL A 134 -2.33 -7.05 27.02
C VAL A 134 -3.85 -7.09 26.83
N GLU A 135 -4.33 -6.85 25.61
CA GLU A 135 -5.75 -6.63 25.32
C GLU A 135 -6.45 -7.86 24.75
N LEU A 136 -5.72 -8.89 24.28
CA LEU A 136 -6.34 -10.16 23.95
C LEU A 136 -6.79 -10.89 25.23
N PRO A 137 -8.00 -11.49 25.24
CA PRO A 137 -8.41 -12.34 26.35
C PRO A 137 -7.41 -13.49 26.55
N LYS A 138 -7.12 -13.82 27.81
CA LYS A 138 -6.15 -14.87 28.17
C LYS A 138 -6.53 -16.21 27.51
N LEU A 139 -5.51 -16.98 27.11
CA LEU A 139 -5.59 -18.21 26.29
C LEU A 139 -6.71 -19.20 26.69
N ASP A 140 -7.05 -19.30 27.97
CA ASP A 140 -8.12 -20.18 28.47
C ASP A 140 -9.54 -19.83 27.98
N MET A 141 -9.73 -18.67 27.32
CA MET A 141 -11.00 -18.22 26.76
C MET A 141 -11.08 -18.28 25.23
N ILE A 142 -10.01 -18.72 24.55
CA ILE A 142 -9.91 -18.73 23.07
C ILE A 142 -10.64 -19.93 22.46
N ASP A 143 -10.80 -21.03 23.20
CA ASP A 143 -11.42 -22.28 22.72
C ASP A 143 -12.96 -22.32 22.80
N LYS A 144 -13.60 -21.26 23.33
CA LYS A 144 -15.07 -21.17 23.34
C LYS A 144 -15.53 -20.55 22.03
N ASN A 145 -15.98 -21.41 21.11
CA ASN A 145 -16.54 -21.21 19.75
C ASN A 145 -17.57 -20.07 19.52
N ASN A 146 -17.74 -19.10 20.44
CA ASN A 146 -18.66 -17.97 20.31
C ASN A 146 -18.02 -16.60 20.54
N ASN A 147 -16.73 -16.52 20.84
CA ASN A 147 -16.05 -15.22 20.97
C ASN A 147 -15.62 -14.72 19.59
N LYS A 148 -16.55 -14.18 18.81
CA LYS A 148 -16.17 -13.16 17.81
C LYS A 148 -15.34 -12.15 18.59
N LEU A 149 -14.02 -12.07 18.33
CA LEU A 149 -13.11 -11.05 18.86
C LEU A 149 -13.65 -9.68 18.46
N ALA A 150 -14.67 -9.22 19.18
CA ALA A 150 -15.38 -7.98 18.95
C ALA A 150 -14.43 -6.87 19.39
N TYR A 151 -13.86 -6.17 18.40
CA TYR A 151 -13.03 -4.97 18.52
C TYR A 151 -12.12 -4.93 19.76
N ILE A 152 -10.91 -5.48 19.64
CA ILE A 152 -9.86 -5.37 20.67
C ILE A 152 -9.55 -3.87 20.93
N TRP A 153 -9.43 -3.10 19.85
CA TRP A 153 -9.47 -1.62 19.86
C TRP A 153 -9.73 -1.05 18.46
N ILE A 154 -9.40 -1.81 17.40
CA ILE A 154 -9.81 -1.60 16.02
C ILE A 154 -10.17 -2.97 15.41
N ASN A 155 -10.83 -2.96 14.26
CA ASN A 155 -11.06 -4.11 13.40
C ASN A 155 -9.80 -5.00 13.24
N THR A 156 -9.97 -6.31 13.39
CA THR A 156 -8.89 -7.30 13.35
C THR A 156 -8.12 -7.32 12.02
N ASN A 157 -8.79 -7.08 10.88
CA ASN A 157 -8.12 -6.98 9.58
C ASN A 157 -7.24 -5.74 9.47
N THR A 158 -7.63 -4.65 10.13
CA THR A 158 -6.84 -3.41 10.18
C THR A 158 -5.58 -3.61 11.04
N ILE A 159 -5.71 -4.29 12.18
CA ILE A 159 -4.56 -4.68 13.01
C ILE A 159 -3.63 -5.62 12.24
N GLY A 160 -4.19 -6.63 11.55
CA GLY A 160 -3.44 -7.54 10.69
C GLY A 160 -2.68 -6.82 9.58
N ALA A 161 -3.30 -5.83 8.93
CA ALA A 161 -2.64 -5.01 7.91
C ALA A 161 -1.49 -4.17 8.49
N ALA A 162 -1.67 -3.56 9.67
CA ALA A 162 -0.62 -2.81 10.35
C ALA A 162 0.61 -3.70 10.69
N LEU A 163 0.35 -4.90 11.23
CA LEU A 163 1.39 -5.90 11.46
C LEU A 163 2.07 -6.32 10.15
N LEU A 164 1.30 -6.60 9.11
CA LEU A 164 1.84 -7.01 7.81
C LEU A 164 2.79 -5.96 7.28
N PHE A 165 2.35 -4.70 7.15
CA PHE A 165 3.17 -3.66 6.54
C PHE A 165 4.41 -3.33 7.38
N SER A 166 4.31 -3.33 8.71
CA SER A 166 5.48 -3.13 9.58
C SER A 166 6.49 -4.27 9.44
N ILE A 167 6.05 -5.52 9.40
CA ILE A 167 6.91 -6.69 9.17
C ILE A 167 7.61 -6.60 7.81
N LEU A 168 6.86 -6.33 6.74
CA LEU A 168 7.43 -6.20 5.39
C LEU A 168 8.57 -5.17 5.39
N MET A 169 8.33 -3.97 5.94
CA MET A 169 9.32 -2.89 5.97
C MET A 169 10.54 -3.24 6.83
N VAL A 170 10.30 -3.72 8.07
CA VAL A 170 11.36 -4.12 9.00
C VAL A 170 12.26 -5.19 8.39
N VAL A 171 11.68 -6.24 7.82
CA VAL A 171 12.43 -7.36 7.25
C VAL A 171 13.27 -6.91 6.07
N ILE A 172 12.72 -6.08 5.18
CA ILE A 172 13.45 -5.54 4.03
C ILE A 172 14.64 -4.69 4.48
N LEU A 173 14.45 -3.85 5.50
CA LEU A 173 15.51 -3.00 6.04
C LEU A 173 16.61 -3.84 6.72
N ILE A 174 16.25 -4.87 7.51
CA ILE A 174 17.22 -5.80 8.10
C ILE A 174 18.02 -6.52 7.00
N GLN A 175 17.33 -7.05 5.97
CA GLN A 175 17.98 -7.78 4.88
C GLN A 175 18.85 -6.90 3.98
N ALA A 176 18.58 -5.60 3.95
CA ALA A 176 19.39 -4.61 3.26
C ALA A 176 20.70 -4.27 4.01
N THR A 177 20.82 -4.61 5.28
CA THR A 177 22.07 -4.40 6.04
C THR A 177 23.21 -5.29 5.52
N PRO A 178 24.47 -4.80 5.54
CA PRO A 178 25.62 -5.59 5.10
C PRO A 178 25.97 -6.72 6.07
N ILE A 179 25.50 -6.64 7.31
CA ILE A 179 25.88 -7.53 8.41
C ILE A 179 25.02 -8.80 8.36
N GLY A 180 25.67 -9.95 8.15
CA GLY A 180 25.01 -11.22 7.86
C GLY A 180 24.16 -11.77 9.00
N TYR A 181 24.63 -11.67 10.25
CA TYR A 181 23.96 -12.28 11.41
C TYR A 181 22.62 -11.60 11.76
N TYR A 182 22.46 -10.30 11.48
CA TYR A 182 21.16 -9.62 11.70
C TYR A 182 20.03 -10.24 10.88
N LYS A 183 20.33 -10.94 9.78
CA LYS A 183 19.32 -11.62 8.98
C LYS A 183 18.64 -12.78 9.71
N ILE A 184 19.27 -13.31 10.76
CA ILE A 184 18.66 -14.35 11.61
C ILE A 184 17.47 -13.75 12.40
N ILE A 185 17.52 -12.46 12.75
CA ILE A 185 16.44 -11.76 13.48
C ILE A 185 15.13 -11.72 12.67
N VAL A 186 15.19 -11.90 11.35
CA VAL A 186 14.00 -12.00 10.49
C VAL A 186 13.11 -13.18 10.88
N VAL A 187 13.70 -14.29 11.35
CA VAL A 187 12.95 -15.51 11.71
C VAL A 187 11.98 -15.27 12.87
N PRO A 188 12.40 -14.77 14.06
CA PRO A 188 11.47 -14.48 15.14
C PRO A 188 10.45 -13.40 14.77
N ILE A 189 10.79 -12.44 13.90
CA ILE A 189 9.83 -11.43 13.41
C ILE A 189 8.71 -12.07 12.59
N TYR A 190 9.04 -13.00 11.69
CA TYR A 190 8.04 -13.74 10.93
C TYR A 190 7.17 -14.62 11.83
N ILE A 191 7.77 -15.33 12.78
CA ILE A 191 7.03 -16.19 13.72
C ILE A 191 6.05 -15.34 14.54
N ALA A 192 6.51 -14.23 15.12
CA ALA A 192 5.66 -13.31 15.87
C ALA A 192 4.50 -12.78 15.00
N GLY A 193 4.80 -12.36 13.77
CA GLY A 193 3.79 -11.89 12.82
C GLY A 193 2.72 -12.92 12.49
N LEU A 194 3.13 -14.14 12.11
CA LEU A 194 2.22 -15.23 11.80
C LEU A 194 1.36 -15.61 13.01
N ALA A 195 1.99 -15.77 14.19
CA ALA A 195 1.28 -16.10 15.41
C ALA A 195 0.23 -15.02 15.76
N SER A 196 0.60 -13.74 15.71
CA SER A 196 -0.33 -12.65 16.00
C SER A 196 -1.48 -12.55 15.00
N MET A 197 -1.21 -12.68 13.70
CA MET A 197 -2.25 -12.65 12.67
C MET A 197 -3.20 -13.84 12.76
N TRP A 198 -2.69 -15.00 13.19
CA TRP A 198 -3.50 -16.18 13.48
C TRP A 198 -4.42 -15.93 14.67
N ILE A 199 -3.88 -15.44 15.80
CA ILE A 199 -4.64 -15.21 17.03
C ILE A 199 -5.78 -14.19 16.83
N ILE A 200 -5.56 -13.13 16.05
CA ILE A 200 -6.60 -12.13 15.74
C ILE A 200 -7.51 -12.52 14.56
N GLU A 201 -7.34 -13.72 14.01
CA GLU A 201 -8.10 -14.25 12.87
C GLU A 201 -8.03 -13.38 11.59
N SER A 202 -6.94 -12.63 11.36
CA SER A 202 -6.77 -11.83 10.14
C SER A 202 -6.28 -12.70 8.97
N LYS A 203 -7.20 -13.47 8.39
CA LYS A 203 -6.95 -14.46 7.33
C LYS A 203 -6.18 -13.88 6.13
N THR A 204 -6.61 -12.73 5.59
CA THR A 204 -5.95 -12.10 4.44
C THR A 204 -4.50 -11.75 4.75
N SER A 205 -4.27 -11.05 5.87
CA SER A 205 -2.92 -10.60 6.25
C SER A 205 -2.00 -11.80 6.51
N PHE A 206 -2.53 -12.85 7.15
CA PHE A 206 -1.81 -14.11 7.42
C PHE A 206 -1.35 -14.79 6.12
N LEU A 207 -2.26 -15.04 5.18
CA LEU A 207 -1.95 -15.68 3.90
C LEU A 207 -0.97 -14.86 3.07
N VAL A 208 -1.12 -13.52 3.06
CA VAL A 208 -0.21 -12.62 2.35
C VAL A 208 1.17 -12.62 2.98
N LEU A 209 1.28 -12.71 4.31
CA LEU A 209 2.57 -12.84 4.98
C LEU A 209 3.26 -14.16 4.63
N ILE A 210 2.51 -15.28 4.59
CA ILE A 210 3.04 -16.57 4.13
C ILE A 210 3.56 -16.44 2.70
N LEU A 211 2.76 -15.86 1.79
CA LEU A 211 3.17 -15.63 0.40
C LEU A 211 4.46 -14.82 0.32
N PHE A 212 4.58 -13.75 1.10
CA PHE A 212 5.80 -12.96 1.17
C PHE A 212 6.98 -13.78 1.69
N ILE A 213 6.81 -14.56 2.76
CA ILE A 213 7.87 -15.42 3.32
C ILE A 213 8.35 -16.41 2.26
N VAL A 214 7.44 -17.07 1.55
CA VAL A 214 7.78 -18.03 0.49
C VAL A 214 8.56 -17.33 -0.62
N ILE A 215 8.01 -16.28 -1.22
CA ILE A 215 8.68 -15.58 -2.34
C ILE A 215 10.02 -14.99 -1.89
N ASN A 216 10.07 -14.38 -0.72
CA ASN A 216 11.26 -13.73 -0.21
C ASN A 216 12.34 -14.74 0.17
N THR A 217 12.01 -15.93 0.69
CA THR A 217 13.03 -16.92 1.09
C THR A 217 13.42 -17.86 -0.04
N SER A 218 12.47 -18.31 -0.87
CA SER A 218 12.71 -19.30 -1.92
C SER A 218 13.46 -18.75 -3.12
N ILE A 219 13.34 -17.45 -3.44
CA ILE A 219 13.96 -16.87 -4.64
C ILE A 219 15.19 -16.04 -4.26
N PRO A 220 16.40 -16.45 -4.69
CA PRO A 220 17.60 -15.66 -4.48
C PRO A 220 17.47 -14.26 -5.12
N LYS A 221 17.65 -13.21 -4.31
CA LYS A 221 17.50 -11.82 -4.78
C LYS A 221 18.38 -11.49 -5.98
N LYS A 222 19.55 -12.12 -6.10
CA LYS A 222 20.45 -11.98 -7.26
C LYS A 222 19.77 -12.34 -8.58
N ILE A 223 18.89 -13.36 -8.58
CA ILE A 223 18.13 -13.76 -9.76
C ILE A 223 17.14 -12.66 -10.13
N LEU A 224 16.39 -12.14 -9.15
CA LEU A 224 15.42 -11.06 -9.35
C LEU A 224 16.06 -9.69 -9.71
N GLN A 225 17.32 -9.46 -9.31
CA GLN A 225 18.09 -8.29 -9.71
C GLN A 225 18.51 -8.36 -11.19
N LYS A 226 18.85 -9.57 -11.68
CA LYS A 226 19.33 -9.82 -13.05
C LYS A 226 18.18 -9.99 -14.03
N ASN A 227 17.20 -10.83 -13.69
CA ASN A 227 15.98 -11.02 -14.46
C ASN A 227 14.92 -10.07 -13.90
N LYS A 228 14.57 -9.04 -14.66
CA LYS A 228 13.62 -7.99 -14.23
C LYS A 228 12.19 -8.24 -14.71
N TRP A 229 11.97 -9.24 -15.57
CA TRP A 229 10.68 -9.50 -16.20
C TRP A 229 9.56 -9.79 -15.19
N TRP A 230 9.90 -10.28 -14.01
CA TRP A 230 8.92 -10.49 -12.93
C TRP A 230 8.21 -9.19 -12.50
N VAL A 231 8.81 -8.02 -12.73
CA VAL A 231 8.14 -6.73 -12.44
C VAL A 231 6.92 -6.53 -13.34
N LEU A 232 6.80 -7.25 -14.46
CA LEU A 232 5.59 -7.20 -15.29
C LEU A 232 4.41 -7.97 -14.67
N LEU A 233 4.60 -8.77 -13.60
CA LEU A 233 3.47 -9.38 -12.88
C LEU A 233 2.48 -8.32 -12.37
N PHE A 234 2.94 -7.12 -12.03
CA PHE A 234 2.05 -6.02 -11.65
C PHE A 234 1.08 -5.65 -12.78
N LEU A 235 1.56 -5.60 -14.03
CA LEU A 235 0.71 -5.34 -15.20
C LEU A 235 -0.32 -6.44 -15.40
N LEU A 236 0.13 -7.68 -15.27
CA LEU A 236 -0.73 -8.85 -15.39
C LEU A 236 -1.86 -8.80 -14.36
N ILE A 237 -1.55 -8.44 -13.11
CA ILE A 237 -2.53 -8.26 -12.04
C ILE A 237 -3.55 -7.18 -12.39
N PHE A 238 -3.10 -6.00 -12.83
CA PHE A 238 -4.02 -4.93 -13.23
C PHE A 238 -4.95 -5.34 -14.38
N LEU A 239 -4.45 -6.09 -15.37
CA LEU A 239 -5.25 -6.44 -16.53
C LEU A 239 -6.24 -7.59 -16.26
N ILE A 240 -5.80 -8.59 -15.50
CA ILE A 240 -6.56 -9.85 -15.36
C ILE A 240 -7.51 -9.83 -14.15
N MET A 241 -7.11 -9.20 -13.04
CA MET A 241 -7.87 -9.36 -11.79
C MET A 241 -9.32 -8.85 -11.85
N PRO A 242 -9.65 -7.70 -12.49
CA PRO A 242 -11.05 -7.28 -12.63
C PRO A 242 -11.95 -8.36 -13.27
N SER A 243 -11.44 -9.04 -14.31
CA SER A 243 -12.14 -10.12 -14.98
C SER A 243 -12.30 -11.36 -14.09
N ILE A 244 -11.27 -11.70 -13.29
CA ILE A 244 -11.36 -12.78 -12.30
C ILE A 244 -12.42 -12.44 -11.24
N PHE A 245 -12.44 -11.21 -10.72
CA PHE A 245 -13.45 -10.81 -9.74
C PHE A 245 -14.86 -10.86 -10.33
N TYR A 246 -15.04 -10.45 -11.58
CA TYR A 246 -16.32 -10.59 -12.29
C TYR A 246 -16.74 -12.05 -12.44
N TYR A 247 -15.82 -12.93 -12.83
CA TYR A 247 -16.10 -14.36 -12.94
C TYR A 247 -16.49 -14.98 -11.58
N CYS A 248 -15.73 -14.69 -10.52
CA CYS A 248 -16.04 -15.15 -9.17
C CYS A 248 -17.38 -14.59 -8.67
N ALA A 249 -17.70 -13.33 -8.98
CA ALA A 249 -18.95 -12.70 -8.58
C ALA A 249 -20.21 -13.35 -9.22
N ASN A 250 -20.07 -13.96 -10.40
CA ASN A 250 -21.18 -14.57 -11.12
C ASN A 250 -21.23 -16.10 -11.02
N SER A 251 -20.22 -16.71 -10.42
CA SER A 251 -20.17 -18.16 -10.22
C SER A 251 -21.04 -18.55 -9.03
N SER A 252 -21.97 -19.48 -9.24
CA SER A 252 -22.75 -20.11 -8.16
C SER A 252 -21.94 -21.12 -7.35
N ASP A 253 -20.85 -21.63 -7.94
CA ASP A 253 -20.12 -22.81 -7.46
C ASP A 253 -18.80 -22.44 -6.77
N LEU A 254 -18.30 -21.22 -7.00
CA LEU A 254 -17.04 -20.73 -6.42
C LEU A 254 -17.30 -19.82 -5.22
N ASN A 255 -16.91 -20.28 -4.04
CA ASN A 255 -16.88 -19.49 -2.81
C ASN A 255 -15.42 -19.39 -2.31
N LEU A 256 -14.60 -18.65 -3.05
CA LEU A 256 -13.17 -18.47 -2.79
C LEU A 256 -12.90 -17.35 -1.76
N PHE A 257 -13.81 -16.40 -1.64
CA PHE A 257 -13.63 -15.12 -0.95
C PHE A 257 -14.68 -14.85 0.14
N THR A 258 -15.47 -15.84 0.56
CA THR A 258 -16.31 -15.81 1.77
C THR A 258 -17.26 -14.61 1.85
N GLU A 259 -18.42 -14.70 1.22
CA GLU A 259 -19.47 -13.64 1.12
C GLU A 259 -19.09 -12.40 0.30
N ARG A 260 -17.81 -12.21 -0.06
CA ARG A 260 -17.36 -11.08 -0.89
C ARG A 260 -17.91 -11.16 -2.32
N GLU A 261 -18.13 -12.37 -2.83
CA GLU A 261 -18.68 -12.60 -4.17
C GLU A 261 -20.07 -12.00 -4.32
N ARG A 262 -20.91 -12.07 -3.29
CA ARG A 262 -22.23 -11.43 -3.28
C ARG A 262 -22.13 -9.91 -3.36
N ILE A 263 -21.18 -9.32 -2.63
CA ILE A 263 -20.90 -7.88 -2.68
C ILE A 263 -20.46 -7.50 -4.10
N TRP A 264 -19.56 -8.28 -4.69
CA TRP A 264 -19.05 -8.04 -6.04
C TRP A 264 -20.13 -8.24 -7.10
N ASN A 265 -21.05 -9.19 -6.92
CA ASN A 265 -22.18 -9.41 -7.81
C ASN A 265 -23.08 -8.16 -7.87
N GLU A 266 -23.48 -7.63 -6.71
CA GLU A 266 -24.25 -6.39 -6.62
C GLU A 266 -23.47 -5.19 -7.18
N PHE A 267 -22.15 -5.14 -6.94
CA PHE A 267 -21.28 -4.12 -7.52
C PHE A 267 -21.30 -4.16 -9.05
N PHE A 268 -21.09 -5.32 -9.66
CA PHE A 268 -21.07 -5.46 -11.12
C PHE A 268 -22.45 -5.19 -11.72
N GLY A 269 -23.53 -5.60 -11.06
CA GLY A 269 -24.90 -5.26 -11.47
C GLY A 269 -25.13 -3.74 -11.53
N LYS A 270 -24.67 -2.99 -10.52
CA LYS A 270 -24.76 -1.51 -10.52
C LYS A 270 -23.80 -0.87 -11.51
N TRP A 271 -22.55 -1.34 -11.56
CA TRP A 271 -21.50 -0.76 -12.39
C TRP A 271 -21.80 -0.92 -13.88
N LEU A 272 -22.27 -2.10 -14.31
CA LEU A 272 -22.60 -2.39 -15.71
C LEU A 272 -23.97 -1.83 -16.15
N SER A 273 -24.79 -1.32 -15.23
CA SER A 273 -26.13 -0.78 -15.54
C SER A 273 -26.12 0.49 -16.40
N SER A 274 -25.00 1.21 -16.48
CA SER A 274 -24.91 2.48 -17.20
C SER A 274 -23.52 2.69 -17.79
N ASN A 275 -23.47 3.19 -19.03
CA ASN A 275 -22.23 3.60 -19.69
C ASN A 275 -21.47 4.65 -18.87
N GLN A 276 -22.17 5.53 -18.15
CA GLN A 276 -21.53 6.51 -17.28
C GLN A 276 -20.74 5.82 -16.16
N ASN A 277 -21.36 4.85 -15.48
CA ASN A 277 -20.76 4.11 -14.38
C ASN A 277 -19.49 3.40 -14.83
N ILE A 278 -19.52 2.81 -16.03
CA ILE A 278 -18.39 2.12 -16.65
C ILE A 278 -17.23 3.10 -16.90
N TRP A 279 -17.48 4.24 -17.55
CA TRP A 279 -16.40 5.11 -18.02
C TRP A 279 -15.82 6.01 -16.93
N ILE A 280 -16.67 6.71 -16.18
CA ILE A 280 -16.24 7.75 -15.24
C ILE A 280 -16.42 7.35 -13.77
N GLY A 281 -17.18 6.28 -13.50
CA GLY A 281 -17.50 5.82 -12.15
C GLY A 281 -18.95 6.10 -11.75
N MET A 282 -19.33 5.60 -10.59
CA MET A 282 -20.69 5.62 -10.05
C MET A 282 -20.72 6.17 -8.62
N THR A 283 -21.92 6.32 -8.07
CA THR A 283 -22.14 6.57 -6.64
C THR A 283 -21.33 5.60 -5.79
N PRO A 284 -20.66 6.07 -4.70
CA PRO A 284 -19.86 5.22 -3.83
C PRO A 284 -20.64 3.97 -3.44
N PHE A 285 -20.06 2.81 -3.76
CA PHE A 285 -20.78 1.55 -3.64
C PHE A 285 -20.99 1.18 -2.18
N VAL A 286 -22.22 0.82 -1.86
CA VAL A 286 -22.60 0.14 -0.62
C VAL A 286 -23.51 -1.03 -0.98
N ALA A 287 -23.25 -2.20 -0.38
CA ALA A 287 -24.09 -3.37 -0.54
C ALA A 287 -25.49 -3.12 0.02
N SER A 288 -26.52 -3.69 -0.60
CA SER A 288 -27.92 -3.43 -0.22
C SER A 288 -28.31 -3.99 1.15
N TRP A 289 -27.61 -5.04 1.61
CA TRP A 289 -27.97 -5.83 2.79
C TRP A 289 -27.04 -5.61 3.99
N LYS A 290 -25.90 -4.93 3.80
CA LYS A 290 -24.95 -4.54 4.86
C LYS A 290 -24.25 -3.23 4.46
N PRO A 291 -23.86 -2.37 5.42
CA PRO A 291 -23.13 -1.13 5.14
C PRO A 291 -21.66 -1.41 4.83
N LEU A 292 -21.39 -2.20 3.79
CA LEU A 292 -20.07 -2.63 3.34
C LEU A 292 -19.80 -2.13 1.93
N GLY A 293 -18.58 -1.65 1.72
CA GLY A 293 -18.07 -1.28 0.40
C GLY A 293 -17.62 -2.51 -0.39
N THR A 294 -16.78 -2.30 -1.41
CA THR A 294 -16.29 -3.39 -2.27
C THR A 294 -15.33 -4.34 -1.56
N HIS A 295 -14.63 -3.89 -0.51
CA HIS A 295 -13.58 -4.67 0.16
C HIS A 295 -12.57 -5.26 -0.84
N ASN A 296 -12.22 -4.47 -1.84
CA ASN A 296 -11.32 -4.78 -2.93
C ASN A 296 -10.92 -3.45 -3.57
N SER A 297 -9.63 -3.09 -3.43
CA SER A 297 -9.14 -1.80 -3.90
C SER A 297 -9.31 -1.59 -5.40
N PHE A 298 -9.25 -2.66 -6.20
CA PHE A 298 -9.39 -2.58 -7.65
C PHE A 298 -10.83 -2.30 -8.07
N LEU A 299 -11.79 -2.97 -7.44
CA LEU A 299 -13.21 -2.68 -7.62
C LEU A 299 -13.58 -1.31 -7.06
N ASN A 300 -12.96 -0.89 -5.94
CA ASN A 300 -13.16 0.45 -5.40
C ASN A 300 -12.68 1.54 -6.37
N ILE A 301 -11.55 1.32 -7.07
CA ILE A 301 -11.08 2.23 -8.12
C ILE A 301 -12.05 2.24 -9.31
N LEU A 302 -12.48 1.08 -9.80
CA LEU A 302 -13.45 0.99 -10.91
C LEU A 302 -14.78 1.64 -10.55
N GLY A 303 -15.28 1.41 -9.33
CA GLY A 303 -16.53 1.99 -8.85
C GLY A 303 -16.46 3.50 -8.77
N ASN A 304 -15.42 4.04 -8.15
CA ASN A 304 -15.35 5.49 -7.93
C ASN A 304 -14.88 6.26 -9.17
N PHE A 305 -14.05 5.69 -10.04
CA PHE A 305 -13.38 6.43 -11.11
C PHE A 305 -13.58 5.85 -12.52
N GLY A 306 -14.30 4.73 -12.62
CA GLY A 306 -14.54 4.04 -13.89
C GLY A 306 -13.25 3.48 -14.52
N ILE A 307 -13.38 3.04 -15.76
CA ILE A 307 -12.27 2.55 -16.58
C ILE A 307 -11.22 3.65 -16.78
N LEU A 308 -11.62 4.92 -16.90
CA LEU A 308 -10.65 6.02 -17.09
C LEU A 308 -9.67 6.15 -15.92
N GLY A 309 -10.18 6.10 -14.69
CA GLY A 309 -9.33 6.20 -13.51
C GLY A 309 -8.50 4.95 -13.28
N TYR A 310 -9.07 3.79 -13.62
CA TYR A 310 -8.35 2.53 -13.59
C TYR A 310 -7.16 2.54 -14.57
N ILE A 311 -7.39 2.91 -15.83
CA ILE A 311 -6.35 3.06 -16.86
C ILE A 311 -5.31 4.08 -16.43
N LEU A 312 -5.71 5.17 -15.79
CA LEU A 312 -4.77 6.17 -15.29
C LEU A 312 -3.82 5.60 -14.23
N ILE A 313 -4.35 4.95 -13.19
CA ILE A 313 -3.52 4.32 -12.15
C ILE A 313 -2.65 3.22 -12.75
N THR A 314 -3.24 2.33 -13.54
CA THR A 314 -2.52 1.24 -14.18
C THR A 314 -1.43 1.79 -15.09
N GLY A 315 -1.74 2.75 -15.95
CA GLY A 315 -0.79 3.40 -16.87
C GLY A 315 0.35 4.10 -16.14
N TYR A 316 0.05 4.80 -15.04
CA TYR A 316 1.05 5.44 -14.18
C TYR A 316 2.06 4.44 -13.63
N PHE A 317 1.58 3.35 -13.01
CA PHE A 317 2.47 2.31 -12.50
C PHE A 317 3.16 1.55 -13.64
N SER A 318 2.46 1.31 -14.75
CA SER A 318 3.00 0.63 -15.93
C SER A 318 4.19 1.35 -16.52
N TYR A 319 4.10 2.68 -16.64
CA TYR A 319 5.20 3.52 -17.10
C TYR A 319 6.47 3.26 -16.28
N TYR A 320 6.35 3.24 -14.95
CA TYR A 320 7.48 2.98 -14.08
C TYR A 320 7.98 1.54 -14.17
N PHE A 321 7.09 0.54 -14.16
CA PHE A 321 7.47 -0.87 -14.27
C PHE A 321 8.17 -1.21 -15.59
N VAL A 322 7.68 -0.66 -16.70
CA VAL A 322 8.31 -0.82 -18.03
C VAL A 322 9.68 -0.15 -18.05
N ARG A 323 9.80 1.12 -17.60
CA ARG A 323 11.10 1.79 -17.49
C ARG A 323 12.08 1.00 -16.62
N PHE A 324 11.56 0.37 -15.57
CA PHE A 324 12.33 -0.47 -14.68
C PHE A 324 12.91 -1.69 -15.42
N VAL A 325 12.06 -2.49 -16.07
CA VAL A 325 12.46 -3.68 -16.82
C VAL A 325 13.53 -3.36 -17.86
N PHE A 326 13.35 -2.27 -18.62
CA PHE A 326 14.28 -1.87 -19.69
C PHE A 326 15.47 -1.02 -19.22
N SER A 327 15.55 -0.67 -17.94
CA SER A 327 16.69 0.09 -17.41
C SER A 327 17.98 -0.74 -17.48
N LYS A 328 19.09 -0.12 -17.89
CA LYS A 328 20.43 -0.74 -17.83
C LYS A 328 20.98 -0.83 -16.40
N LYS A 329 20.37 -0.15 -15.42
CA LYS A 329 20.83 -0.13 -14.02
C LYS A 329 20.40 -1.41 -13.29
N LEU A 330 21.28 -2.02 -12.51
CA LEU A 330 20.92 -3.15 -11.64
C LEU A 330 20.17 -2.65 -10.40
N TYR A 331 19.14 -3.39 -9.97
CA TYR A 331 18.47 -3.11 -8.71
C TYR A 331 19.35 -3.44 -7.53
N THR A 332 19.25 -2.65 -6.47
CA THR A 332 19.74 -3.06 -5.16
C THR A 332 18.82 -4.14 -4.58
N LYS A 333 19.34 -4.96 -3.65
CA LYS A 333 18.52 -5.95 -2.94
C LYS A 333 17.38 -5.29 -2.16
N PHE A 334 17.62 -4.07 -1.66
CA PHE A 334 16.63 -3.25 -0.99
C PHE A 334 15.46 -2.92 -1.92
N GLN A 335 15.73 -2.41 -3.13
CA GLN A 335 14.69 -2.12 -4.12
C GLN A 335 13.89 -3.35 -4.53
N VAL A 336 14.56 -4.49 -4.75
CA VAL A 336 13.87 -5.77 -5.04
C VAL A 336 12.97 -6.16 -3.88
N GLY A 337 13.44 -6.06 -2.63
CA GLY A 337 12.64 -6.33 -1.44
C GLY A 337 11.40 -5.45 -1.38
N LEU A 338 11.55 -4.14 -1.58
CA LEU A 338 10.43 -3.19 -1.59
C LEU A 338 9.39 -3.51 -2.69
N LEU A 339 9.85 -3.84 -3.90
CA LEU A 339 8.95 -4.24 -4.99
C LEU A 339 8.23 -5.56 -4.69
N LEU A 340 8.90 -6.55 -4.09
CA LEU A 340 8.25 -7.79 -3.65
C LEU A 340 7.20 -7.53 -2.55
N ALA A 341 7.51 -6.66 -1.59
CA ALA A 341 6.52 -6.24 -0.58
C ALA A 341 5.32 -5.53 -1.21
N PHE A 342 5.56 -4.63 -2.18
CA PHE A 342 4.48 -3.96 -2.88
C PHE A 342 3.62 -4.93 -3.71
N LEU A 343 4.22 -5.98 -4.27
CA LEU A 343 3.49 -7.03 -4.98
C LEU A 343 2.53 -7.80 -4.06
N VAL A 344 2.99 -8.17 -2.87
CA VAL A 344 2.11 -8.87 -1.90
C VAL A 344 1.06 -7.94 -1.30
N ILE A 345 1.34 -6.63 -1.19
CA ILE A 345 0.34 -5.61 -0.86
C ILE A 345 -0.77 -5.56 -1.91
N PHE A 346 -0.45 -5.69 -3.20
CA PHE A 346 -1.48 -5.80 -4.25
C PHE A 346 -2.38 -7.01 -4.04
N VAL A 347 -1.80 -8.16 -3.67
CA VAL A 347 -2.58 -9.37 -3.36
C VAL A 347 -3.47 -9.16 -2.13
N HIS A 348 -2.95 -8.51 -1.07
CA HIS A 348 -3.76 -8.11 0.09
C HIS A 348 -4.96 -7.25 -0.31
N SER A 349 -4.74 -6.36 -1.28
CA SER A 349 -5.73 -5.40 -1.76
C SER A 349 -6.85 -6.04 -2.61
N PHE A 350 -6.79 -7.34 -2.88
CA PHE A 350 -7.92 -8.10 -3.45
C PHE A 350 -9.06 -8.28 -2.45
N MET A 351 -8.75 -8.21 -1.16
CA MET A 351 -9.69 -8.47 -0.06
C MET A 351 -9.90 -7.28 0.87
N GLU A 352 -9.14 -6.20 0.67
CA GLU A 352 -9.17 -5.00 1.49
C GLU A 352 -8.99 -3.73 0.63
N ASP A 353 -9.64 -2.64 1.04
CA ASP A 353 -9.64 -1.34 0.34
C ASP A 353 -8.43 -0.46 0.75
N THR A 354 -7.25 -1.06 0.90
CA THR A 354 -6.07 -0.38 1.48
C THR A 354 -5.39 0.61 0.53
N LEU A 355 -5.35 0.36 -0.79
CA LEU A 355 -4.63 1.22 -1.75
C LEU A 355 -5.24 2.62 -1.87
N THR A 356 -6.56 2.73 -1.69
CA THR A 356 -7.30 3.99 -1.87
C THR A 356 -7.52 4.77 -0.58
N ALA A 357 -7.07 4.23 0.56
CA ALA A 357 -7.38 4.78 1.87
C ALA A 357 -6.24 5.67 2.39
N TYR A 358 -6.51 6.97 2.55
CA TYR A 358 -5.51 8.00 2.85
C TYR A 358 -4.61 7.70 4.03
N HIS A 359 -5.17 7.14 5.10
CA HIS A 359 -4.44 6.77 6.30
C HIS A 359 -3.44 5.62 6.08
N TRP A 360 -3.57 4.82 5.01
CA TRP A 360 -2.63 3.76 4.63
C TRP A 360 -1.61 4.23 3.58
N MET A 361 -1.98 5.20 2.76
CA MET A 361 -1.20 5.64 1.59
C MET A 361 0.28 5.92 1.89
N PRO A 362 0.67 6.65 2.96
CA PRO A 362 2.08 6.88 3.29
C PRO A 362 2.89 5.59 3.41
N ILE A 363 2.34 4.59 4.11
CA ILE A 363 3.00 3.31 4.34
C ILE A 363 3.10 2.56 3.00
N LEU A 364 1.98 2.35 2.32
CA LEU A 364 1.91 1.51 1.11
C LEU A 364 2.74 2.08 -0.03
N TYR A 365 2.60 3.38 -0.30
CA TYR A 365 3.27 4.01 -1.42
C TYR A 365 4.73 4.34 -1.15
N SER A 366 5.19 4.28 0.10
CA SER A 366 6.62 4.32 0.40
C SER A 366 7.37 3.13 -0.21
N PHE A 367 6.77 1.92 -0.26
CA PHE A 367 7.43 0.75 -0.83
C PHE A 367 7.76 0.96 -2.31
N ILE A 368 6.77 1.32 -3.12
CA ILE A 368 6.99 1.58 -4.55
C ILE A 368 7.80 2.86 -4.78
N GLY A 369 7.46 3.96 -4.10
CA GLY A 369 8.12 5.24 -4.29
C GLY A 369 9.61 5.21 -3.96
N ILE A 370 10.00 4.60 -2.84
CA ILE A 370 11.41 4.42 -2.47
C ILE A 370 12.10 3.44 -3.42
N SER A 371 11.40 2.40 -3.89
CA SER A 371 12.00 1.47 -4.86
C SER A 371 12.40 2.17 -6.17
N LEU A 372 11.65 3.20 -6.58
CA LEU A 372 11.86 3.99 -7.81
C LEU A 372 13.05 4.94 -7.76
N GLN A 373 13.67 5.13 -6.60
CA GLN A 373 14.84 5.98 -6.44
C GLN A 373 16.04 5.45 -7.24
N CYS A 374 16.94 6.35 -7.68
CA CYS A 374 18.18 5.90 -8.30
C CYS A 374 19.06 5.20 -7.25
N PRO A 375 19.73 4.08 -7.58
CA PRO A 375 20.67 3.45 -6.66
C PRO A 375 21.77 4.44 -6.26
N ASP A 376 22.05 4.58 -4.95
CA ASP A 376 23.19 5.36 -4.47
C ASP A 376 24.48 4.93 -5.18
N ASP A 377 25.30 5.88 -5.63
CA ASP A 377 26.51 5.65 -6.44
C ASP A 377 27.54 4.72 -5.78
N ASN A 378 27.49 4.58 -4.45
CA ASN A 378 28.34 3.64 -3.71
C ASN A 378 27.89 2.17 -3.87
N SER A 379 26.59 1.93 -4.10
CA SER A 379 26.04 0.59 -4.35
C SER A 379 26.23 0.14 -5.80
N SER A 380 26.20 1.09 -6.75
CA SER A 380 26.42 0.84 -8.18
C SER A 380 27.89 0.47 -8.48
N LYS A 381 28.85 1.11 -7.81
CA LYS A 381 30.29 0.78 -7.91
C LYS A 381 30.62 -0.63 -7.39
N ALA A 382 29.94 -1.10 -6.34
CA ALA A 382 30.12 -2.45 -5.81
C ALA A 382 29.54 -3.55 -6.72
N LEU A 383 28.47 -3.22 -7.46
CA LEU A 383 27.84 -4.13 -8.44
C LEU A 383 28.58 -4.20 -9.78
N LYS A 384 29.38 -3.19 -10.14
CA LYS A 384 30.24 -3.21 -11.34
C LYS A 384 31.58 -3.94 -11.14
N LYS A 385 31.94 -4.25 -9.89
CA LYS A 385 33.21 -4.92 -9.53
C LYS A 385 33.08 -6.42 -9.28
N LYS A 386 31.90 -7.00 -9.51
CA LYS A 386 31.61 -8.45 -9.47
C LYS A 386 30.86 -8.84 -10.72
#